data_AF-A0A327VE50-F1
#
_entry.id   AF-A0A327VE50-F1
#
_cell.length_a   1.000
_cell.length_b   1.000
_cell.length_c   1.000
_cell.angle_alpha   90.00
_cell.angle_beta   90.00
_cell.angle_gamma   90.00
#
_symmetry.space_group_name_H-M   'P 1'
#
loop_
_entity.id
_entity.type
_entity.pdbx_description
1 polymer ?
#
loop_
_entity_poly.entity_id
_entity_poly.type
_entity_poly.pdbx_seq_one_letter_code
_entity_poly.pdbx_strand_id
1 'polypeptide(L)' 'MMGLPEGWVVDTPGITRPAALKALGNGVVRQQAAAALRLLWDRMPTEARLPATATSTSVAA' A
#
# COMPACT_ATOMS: atom_id res chain seq x y z
N MET A 1 -3.99 13.01 11.56
CA MET A 1 -4.83 13.06 10.33
C MET A 1 -4.47 11.97 9.32
N MET A 2 -3.18 11.70 9.02
CA MET A 2 -2.79 10.65 8.05
C MET A 2 -2.56 9.25 8.63
N GLY A 3 -2.81 9.02 9.93
CA GLY A 3 -2.59 7.73 10.57
C GLY A 3 -1.13 7.26 10.56
N LEU A 4 -0.20 8.20 10.53
CA LEU A 4 1.23 7.97 10.70
C LEU A 4 1.58 8.08 12.19
N PRO A 5 2.63 7.39 12.66
CA PRO A 5 3.20 7.64 13.97
C PRO A 5 3.56 9.11 14.13
N GLU A 6 3.59 9.57 15.38
CA GLU A 6 4.11 10.90 15.70
C GLU A 6 5.56 11.02 15.20
N GLY A 7 5.94 12.21 14.72
CA GLY A 7 7.28 12.44 14.21
C GLY A 7 7.61 11.86 12.83
N TRP A 8 6.80 10.94 12.28
CA TRP A 8 7.16 10.12 11.11
C TRP A 8 7.79 10.85 9.92
N VAL A 9 7.30 12.06 9.60
CA VAL A 9 7.91 12.91 8.56
C VAL A 9 8.76 14.04 9.16
N VAL A 10 8.26 14.67 10.22
CA VAL A 10 8.82 15.93 10.74
C VAL A 10 10.11 15.75 11.54
N ASP A 11 10.36 14.56 12.08
CA ASP A 11 11.59 14.23 12.81
C ASP A 11 12.70 13.74 11.88
N THR A 12 12.48 13.76 10.56
CA THR A 12 13.51 13.41 9.58
C THR A 12 14.66 14.43 9.66
N PRO A 13 15.91 14.01 9.93
CA PRO A 13 17.02 14.94 10.05
C PRO A 13 17.21 15.80 8.80
N GLY A 14 17.29 17.11 8.99
CA GLY A 14 17.50 18.09 7.90
C GLY A 14 16.27 18.38 7.04
N ILE A 15 15.09 17.83 7.35
CA ILE A 15 13.88 18.16 6.61
C ILE A 15 13.44 19.60 6.90
N THR A 16 13.22 20.39 5.84
CA THR A 16 12.67 21.73 6.00
C THR A 16 11.14 21.66 6.13
N ARG A 17 10.54 22.66 6.78
CA ARG A 17 9.07 22.74 6.89
C ARG A 17 8.35 22.68 5.52
N PRO A 18 8.81 23.39 4.46
CA PRO A 18 8.20 23.24 3.13
C PRO A 18 8.34 21.82 2.56
N ALA A 19 9.48 21.16 2.77
CA ALA A 19 9.69 19.78 2.31
C ALA A 19 8.78 18.79 3.05
N ALA A 20 8.62 18.94 4.37
CA ALA A 20 7.72 18.12 5.17
C ALA A 20 6.25 18.30 4.74
N LEU A 21 5.81 19.54 4.49
CA LEU A 21 4.47 19.82 3.97
C LEU A 21 4.26 19.23 2.57
N LYS A 22 5.25 19.31 1.69
CA LYS A 22 5.18 18.70 0.36
C LYS A 22 5.12 17.17 0.44
N ALA A 23 5.89 16.55 1.33
CA ALA A 23 5.88 15.11 1.54
C ALA A 23 4.52 14.64 2.11
N LEU A 24 4.00 15.33 3.12
CA LEU A 24 2.69 15.04 3.70
C LEU A 24 1.55 15.29 2.69
N GLY A 25 1.61 16.41 1.95
CA GLY A 25 0.56 16.79 1.00
C GLY A 25 0.46 15.89 -0.24
N ASN A 26 1.56 15.27 -0.67
CA ASN A 26 1.59 14.31 -1.78
C ASN A 26 1.55 12.84 -1.30
N GLY A 27 1.60 12.62 0.02
CA GLY A 27 1.58 11.29 0.62
C GLY A 27 0.20 10.65 0.57
N VAL A 28 0.17 9.33 0.76
CA VAL A 28 -1.07 8.55 0.78
C VAL A 28 -1.47 8.22 2.22
N VAL A 29 -2.76 8.37 2.53
CA VAL A 29 -3.32 7.88 3.79
C VAL A 29 -3.43 6.35 3.74
N ARG A 30 -2.59 5.65 4.48
CA ARG A 30 -2.47 4.17 4.43
C ARG A 30 -3.80 3.45 4.61
N GLN A 31 -4.66 3.96 5.49
CA GLN A 31 -6.00 3.40 5.73
C GLN A 31 -6.89 3.50 4.49
N GLN A 32 -6.85 4.63 3.78
CA GLN A 32 -7.62 4.82 2.55
C GLN A 32 -7.06 3.94 1.41
N ALA A 33 -5.73 3.83 1.29
CA ALA A 33 -5.12 2.91 0.33
C ALA A 33 -5.51 1.46 0.59
N ALA A 34 -5.44 1.00 1.85
CA ALA A 34 -5.86 -0.35 2.21
C ALA A 34 -7.35 -0.60 1.90
N ALA A 35 -8.22 0.40 2.13
CA ALA A 35 -9.63 0.30 1.75
C ALA A 35 -9.81 0.21 0.23
N ALA A 36 -9.14 1.09 -0.53
CA ALA A 36 -9.19 1.11 -1.99
C ALA A 36 -8.70 -0.22 -2.59
N LEU A 37 -7.61 -0.78 -2.07
CA LEU A 37 -7.10 -2.07 -2.52
C LEU A 37 -8.10 -3.20 -2.30
N ARG A 38 -8.80 -3.25 -1.16
CA ARG A 38 -9.86 -4.25 -0.93
C ARG A 38 -11.00 -4.10 -1.94
N LEU A 39 -11.47 -2.87 -2.15
CA LEU A 39 -12.52 -2.59 -3.13
C LEU A 39 -12.13 -2.98 -4.56
N LEU A 40 -10.90 -2.71 -4.95
CA LEU A 40 -10.36 -3.11 -6.25
C LEU A 40 -10.24 -4.63 -6.36
N TRP A 41 -9.73 -5.28 -5.32
CA TRP A 41 -9.56 -6.73 -5.27
C TRP A 41 -10.89 -7.49 -5.34
N ASP A 42 -11.96 -6.97 -4.75
CA ASP A 42 -13.29 -7.57 -4.78
C ASP A 42 -13.98 -7.40 -6.14
N ARG A 43 -13.63 -6.35 -6.89
CA ARG A 43 -14.14 -6.09 -8.25
C ARG A 43 -13.31 -6.76 -9.33
N MET A 44 -12.14 -7.26 -8.98
CA MET A 44 -11.22 -7.88 -9.90
C MET A 44 -11.81 -9.19 -10.40
N PRO A 45 -11.88 -9.42 -11.72
CA PRO A 45 -12.45 -10.64 -12.24
C PRO A 45 -11.55 -11.83 -11.89
N THR A 46 -12.14 -13.02 -11.74
CA THR A 46 -11.46 -14.20 -11.22
C THR A 46 -10.23 -14.59 -12.05
N GLU A 47 -10.29 -14.41 -13.36
CA GLU A 47 -9.18 -14.68 -14.29
C GLU A 47 -7.98 -13.74 -14.12
N ALA A 48 -8.21 -12.52 -13.59
CA ALA A 48 -7.14 -11.58 -13.30
C ALA A 48 -6.48 -11.89 -11.94
N ARG A 49 -7.18 -12.59 -11.03
CA ARG A 49 -6.60 -13.02 -9.75
C ARG A 49 -5.56 -14.09 -10.04
N LEU A 50 -4.28 -13.73 -9.82
CA LEU A 50 -3.18 -14.69 -9.91
C LEU A 50 -3.53 -15.91 -9.04
N PRO A 51 -3.48 -17.14 -9.58
CA PRO A 51 -3.77 -18.32 -8.80
C PRO A 51 -2.75 -18.41 -7.65
N ALA A 52 -3.23 -18.62 -6.42
CA ALA A 52 -2.40 -18.71 -5.22
C ALA A 52 -1.39 -19.88 -5.25
N THR A 53 -1.44 -20.74 -6.27
CA THR A 53 -0.61 -21.94 -6.39
C THR A 53 -0.54 -22.39 -7.85
N ALA A 54 0.49 -21.95 -8.58
CA ALA A 54 1.11 -22.79 -9.61
C ALA A 54 2.25 -23.58 -8.95
N THR A 55 1.89 -24.42 -7.97
CA THR A 55 2.77 -25.48 -7.43
C THR A 55 1.92 -26.74 -7.37
N SER A 56 1.46 -27.19 -8.52
CA SER A 56 1.04 -28.58 -8.69
C SER A 56 2.19 -29.32 -9.34
N THR A 57 3.11 -29.80 -8.51
CA THR A 57 4.01 -30.89 -8.89
C THR A 57 3.14 -32.15 -9.00
N SER A 58 2.63 -32.42 -10.20
CA SER A 58 2.11 -33.74 -10.55
C SER A 58 3.29 -34.58 -11.05
N VAL A 59 3.89 -35.36 -10.15
CA VAL A 59 4.64 -36.57 -10.55
C VAL A 59 3.61 -37.67 -10.74
N ALA A 60 3.30 -37.98 -12.00
CA ALA A 60 2.75 -39.25 -12.45
C ALA A 60 3.82 -39.83 -13.38
N ALA A 61 4.59 -40.80 -12.89
CA ALA A 61 4.36 -42.25 -13.05
C ALA A 61 4.81 -42.73 -14.43
#